data_AF-A0A7L5ZC55-F1
#
_entry.id   AF-A0A7L5ZC55-F1
#
_cell.length_a   1.000
_cell.length_b   1.000
_cell.length_c   1.000
_cell.angle_alpha   90.00
_cell.angle_beta   90.00
_cell.angle_gamma   90.00
#
_symmetry.space_group_name_H-M   'P 1'
#
loop_
_entity.id
_entity.type
_entity.pdbx_description
1 polymer ?
#
loop_
_entity_poly.entity_id
_entity_poly.type
_entity_poly.pdbx_seq_one_letter_code
_entity_poly.pdbx_strand_id
1 'polypeptide(L)' 'MNQALWVHTADRIMKRDWCIGTADAGVSPEQLERAWRDGETPEAFVTWFAQKYDLIRFDPNPYRPSKA' A
#
# COMPACT_ATOMS: atom_id res chain seq x y z
N MET A 1 11.96 -2.15 -12.28
CA MET A 1 11.98 -0.94 -11.43
C MET A 1 13.03 -1.12 -10.35
N ASN A 2 13.81 -0.09 -10.00
CA ASN A 2 14.75 -0.18 -8.87
C ASN A 2 14.00 -0.18 -7.52
N GLN A 3 14.61 -0.70 -6.47
CA GLN A 3 13.99 -0.87 -5.16
C GLN A 3 13.46 0.45 -4.58
N ALA A 4 14.23 1.54 -4.70
CA ALA A 4 13.84 2.84 -4.17
C ALA A 4 12.55 3.39 -4.82
N LEU A 5 12.44 3.26 -6.15
CA LEU A 5 11.24 3.66 -6.89
C LEU A 5 10.06 2.75 -6.57
N TRP A 6 10.31 1.47 -6.31
CA TRP A 6 9.27 0.53 -5.88
C TRP A 6 8.69 0.92 -4.52
N VAL A 7 9.55 1.17 -3.53
CA VAL A 7 9.14 1.58 -2.17
C VAL A 7 8.40 2.91 -2.21
N HIS A 8 8.92 3.89 -2.96
CA HIS A 8 8.26 5.18 -3.10
C HIS A 8 6.86 5.04 -3.73
N THR A 9 6.70 4.13 -4.68
CA THR A 9 5.40 3.86 -5.33
C THR A 9 4.42 3.22 -4.36
N ALA A 10 4.86 2.22 -3.58
CA ALA A 10 4.04 1.58 -2.55
C ALA A 10 3.56 2.60 -1.50
N ASP A 11 4.46 3.43 -0.99
CA ASP A 11 4.14 4.51 -0.03
C ASP A 11 3.13 5.51 -0.62
N ARG A 12 3.28 5.89 -1.89
CA ARG A 12 2.35 6.79 -2.56
C ARG A 12 0.95 6.19 -2.72
N ILE A 13 0.85 4.90 -3.04
CA ILE A 13 -0.44 4.21 -3.14
C ILE A 13 -1.10 4.15 -1.77
N MET A 14 -0.37 3.76 -0.72
CA MET A 14 -0.90 3.72 0.65
C MET A 14 -1.43 5.09 1.10
N LYS A 15 -0.66 6.16 0.88
CA LYS A 15 -1.08 7.53 1.22
C LYS A 15 -2.31 7.99 0.44
N ARG A 16 -2.44 7.60 -0.83
CA ARG A 16 -3.59 7.97 -1.66
C ARG A 16 -4.87 7.30 -1.20
N ASP A 17 -4.80 5.99 -0.97
CA ASP A 17 -5.99 5.15 -0.80
C ASP A 17 -6.35 4.89 0.67
N TRP A 18 -5.42 5.07 1.60
CA TRP A 18 -5.61 4.85 3.05
C TRP A 18 -5.07 5.99 3.92
N CYS A 19 -4.57 7.07 3.33
CA CYS A 19 -4.03 8.24 4.04
C CYS A 19 -2.91 7.93 5.06
N ILE A 20 -2.22 6.80 4.90
CA ILE A 20 -1.12 6.37 5.77
C ILE A 20 0.08 5.95 4.92
N GLY A 21 1.30 6.29 5.34
CA GLY A 21 2.52 5.84 4.68
C GLY A 21 2.95 4.43 5.07
N THR A 22 3.90 3.83 4.35
CA THR A 22 4.42 2.50 4.70
C THR A 22 5.09 2.50 6.08
N ALA A 23 5.82 3.57 6.43
CA ALA A 23 6.47 3.70 7.73
C ALA A 23 5.44 3.88 8.87
N ASP A 24 4.44 4.74 8.67
CA ASP A 24 3.39 5.01 9.65
C ASP A 24 2.50 3.78 9.88
N ALA A 25 2.31 2.95 8.85
CA ALA A 25 1.61 1.67 8.94
C ALA A 25 2.45 0.54 9.57
N GLY A 26 3.69 0.82 9.97
CA GLY A 26 4.58 -0.16 10.60
C GLY A 26 5.17 -1.18 9.63
N VAL A 27 5.18 -0.90 8.32
CA VAL A 27 5.81 -1.78 7.33
C VAL A 27 7.33 -1.73 7.49
N SER A 28 7.93 -2.86 7.84
CA SER A 28 9.38 -2.95 7.98
C SER A 28 10.10 -2.86 6.62
N PRO A 29 11.32 -2.27 6.56
CA PRO A 29 12.13 -2.24 5.34
C PRO A 29 12.38 -3.63 4.74
N GLU A 30 12.56 -4.64 5.60
CA GLU A 30 12.77 -6.04 5.19
C GLU A 30 11.56 -6.62 4.46
N GLN A 31 10.35 -6.24 4.87
CA GLN A 31 9.11 -6.69 4.24
C GLN A 31 8.94 -6.07 2.85
N LEU A 32 9.27 -4.79 2.70
CA LEU A 32 9.29 -4.08 1.40
C LEU A 32 10.36 -4.65 0.48
N GLU A 33 11.55 -4.92 0.99
CA GLU A 33 12.64 -5.54 0.23
C GLU A 33 12.26 -6.94 -0.27
N ARG A 34 11.67 -7.76 0.60
CA ARG A 34 11.22 -9.09 0.23
C ARG A 34 10.17 -9.06 -0.88
N ALA A 35 9.12 -8.25 -0.74
CA ALA A 35 8.09 -8.13 -1.75
C ALA A 35 8.66 -7.65 -3.10
N TRP A 36 9.61 -6.71 -3.08
CA TRP A 36 10.31 -6.27 -4.29
C TRP A 36 11.15 -7.40 -4.93
N ARG A 37 11.89 -8.17 -4.13
CA ARG A 37 12.71 -9.30 -4.62
C ARG A 37 11.86 -10.44 -5.16
N ASP A 38 10.71 -10.69 -4.55
CA ASP A 38 9.74 -11.70 -4.98
C ASP A 38 9.01 -11.29 -6.28
N GLY A 39 9.29 -10.09 -6.80
CA GLY A 39 8.76 -9.60 -8.08
C GLY A 39 7.32 -9.09 -7.98
N GLU A 40 6.80 -8.88 -6.76
CA GLU A 40 5.48 -8.30 -6.56
C GLU A 40 5.44 -6.87 -7.11
N THR A 41 4.29 -6.46 -7.65
CA THR A 41 4.07 -5.05 -7.97
C THR A 41 3.74 -4.28 -6.69
N PRO A 42 4.05 -2.97 -6.62
CA PRO A 42 3.66 -2.15 -5.48
C PRO A 42 2.14 -2.21 -5.19
N GLU A 43 1.32 -2.27 -6.22
CA GLU A 43 -0.14 -2.39 -6.10
C GLU A 43 -0.57 -3.71 -5.47
N ALA A 44 0.05 -4.82 -5.86
CA ALA A 44 -0.23 -6.14 -5.31
C ALA A 44 0.15 -6.19 -3.83
N PHE A 45 1.35 -5.70 -3.49
CA PHE A 45 1.81 -5.60 -2.11
C PHE A 45 0.86 -4.77 -1.26
N VAL A 46 0.48 -3.57 -1.71
CA VAL A 46 -0.40 -2.68 -0.94
C VAL A 46 -1.81 -3.27 -0.80
N THR A 47 -2.33 -3.93 -1.84
CA THR A 47 -3.63 -4.62 -1.78
C THR A 47 -3.62 -5.75 -0.76
N TRP A 48 -2.59 -6.59 -0.80
CA TRP A 48 -2.40 -7.67 0.18
C TRP A 48 -2.25 -7.11 1.59
N PHE A 49 -1.44 -6.06 1.77
CA PHE A 49 -1.22 -5.43 3.08
C PHE A 49 -2.53 -4.86 3.65
N ALA A 50 -3.27 -4.13 2.81
CA ALA A 50 -4.55 -3.57 3.20
C ALA A 50 -5.57 -4.65 3.61
N GLN A 51 -5.64 -5.77 2.89
CA GLN A 51 -6.51 -6.89 3.25
C GLN A 51 -6.05 -7.59 4.52
N LYS A 52 -4.75 -7.84 4.66
CA LYS A 52 -4.17 -8.56 5.80
C LYS A 52 -4.36 -7.82 7.13
N TYR A 53 -4.27 -6.49 7.09
CA TYR A 53 -4.39 -5.63 8.27
C TYR A 53 -5.73 -4.88 8.33
N ASP A 54 -6.70 -5.27 7.51
CA ASP A 54 -8.06 -4.71 7.44
C ASP A 54 -8.08 -3.16 7.39
N LEU A 55 -7.24 -2.58 6.53
CA LEU A 55 -7.14 -1.13 6.42
C LEU A 55 -8.42 -0.55 5.81
N ILE A 56 -9.02 0.41 6.52
CA ILE A 56 -10.20 1.15 6.05
C ILE A 56 -9.78 2.08 4.92
N ARG A 57 -10.27 1.78 3.71
CA ARG A 57 -10.00 2.62 2.54
C ARG A 57 -10.56 4.01 2.76
N PHE A 58 -9.74 5.02 2.50
CA PHE A 58 -10.18 6.41 2.45
C PHE A 58 -11.02 6.62 1.18
N ASP A 59 -12.29 6.96 1.36
CA ASP A 59 -13.14 7.47 0.28
C ASP A 59 -13.27 8.99 0.42
N PRO A 60 -12.70 9.80 -0.49
CA PRO A 60 -12.79 11.25 -0.44
C PRO A 60 -14.21 11.77 -0.75
N ASN A 61 -15.13 10.90 -1.18
CA ASN A 61 -16.51 11.23 -1.46
C ASN A 61 -17.46 10.38 -0.59
N PRO A 62 -17.89 10.88 0.59
CA PRO A 62 -18.78 10.13 1.48
C PRO A 62 -20.15 9.82 0.86
N TYR A 63 -20.46 10.36 -0.33
CA TYR A 63 -21.70 10.12 -1.06
C TYR A 63 -21.55 9.15 -2.24
N ARG A 64 -20.36 8.61 -2.51
CA ARG A 64 -20.18 7.57 -3.52
C ARG A 64 -20.49 6.21 -2.87
N PRO A 65 -21.48 5.44 -3.36
CA PRO A 65 -21.71 4.11 -2.82
C PRO A 65 -20.47 3.26 -3.05
N SER A 66 -19.94 2.67 -1.97
CA SER A 66 -18.87 1.68 -2.04
C SER A 66 -19.32 0.58 -2.98
N LYS A 67 -18.56 0.32 -4.06
CA LYS A 67 -18.86 -0.81 -4.94
C LYS A 67 -18.68 -2.10 -4.12
N ALA A 68 -19.79 -2.79 -3.91
CA ALA A 68 -19.82 -4.16 -3.41
C ALA A 68 -19.15 -5.13 -4.40
#